data_AF-A0A0Q4ZQX9-F1
#
_entry.id   AF-A0A0Q4ZQX9-F1
#
_cell.length_a   1.000
_cell.length_b   1.000
_cell.length_c   1.000
_cell.angle_alpha   90.00
_cell.angle_beta   90.00
_cell.angle_gamma   90.00
#
_symmetry.space_group_name_H-M   'P 1'
#
loop_
_entity.id
_entity.type
_entity.pdbx_description
1 polymer ?
#
loop_
_entity_poly.entity_id
_entity_poly.type
_entity_poly.pdbx_seq_one_letter_code
_entity_poly.pdbx_strand_id
1 'polypeptide(L)' 'MSPSAPSGAAAPSCEALWTERNAIFKAGGYCFRTPQAIRAFGNAGCQYDDEAEVPLSARQREQVARIRTSERSLGCTP' A
#
# COMPACT_ATOMS: atom_id res chain seq x y z
N MET A 1 32.65 10.60 21.46
CA MET A 1 32.30 9.64 20.39
C MET A 1 31.43 8.56 21.01
N SER A 2 30.14 8.52 20.68
CA SER A 2 29.24 7.41 21.06
C SER A 2 28.57 6.93 19.77
N PRO A 3 28.59 5.62 19.48
CA PRO A 3 28.04 5.10 18.24
C PRO A 3 26.51 5.03 18.36
N SER A 4 25.80 5.83 17.55
CA SER A 4 24.38 5.60 17.31
C SER A 4 24.23 4.29 16.52
N ALA A 5 23.50 3.35 17.12
CA ALA A 5 23.19 2.02 16.60
C ALA A 5 22.66 2.04 15.15
N PRO A 6 22.83 0.95 14.39
CA PRO A 6 22.38 0.88 13.01
C PRO A 6 20.87 1.12 12.92
N SER A 7 20.45 1.84 11.89
CA SER A 7 19.05 1.90 11.44
C SER A 7 18.60 0.49 11.05
N GLY A 8 18.24 -0.34 12.03
CA GLY A 8 17.43 -1.51 11.80
C GLY A 8 16.07 -1.00 11.35
N ALA A 9 15.81 -1.03 10.05
CA ALA A 9 14.44 -0.84 9.57
C ALA A 9 13.59 -1.88 10.28
N ALA A 10 12.75 -1.45 11.22
CA ALA A 10 11.76 -2.33 11.82
C ALA A 10 10.98 -2.98 10.66
N ALA A 11 10.74 -4.29 10.74
CA ALA A 11 9.91 -4.96 9.74
C ALA A 11 8.57 -4.22 9.66
N PRO A 12 8.11 -3.84 8.46
CA PRO A 12 6.87 -3.07 8.32
C PRO A 12 5.69 -3.88 8.87
N SER A 13 4.81 -3.21 9.63
CA SER A 13 3.59 -3.84 10.16
C SER A 13 2.56 -4.08 9.04
N CYS A 14 1.59 -4.95 9.29
CA CYS A 14 0.47 -5.15 8.36
C CYS A 14 -0.26 -3.85 8.01
N GLU A 15 -0.46 -2.97 8.99
CA GLU A 15 -1.07 -1.66 8.76
C GLU A 15 -0.20 -0.76 7.87
N ALA A 16 1.12 -0.76 8.07
CA ALA A 16 2.04 0.02 7.26
C ALA A 16 2.04 -0.46 5.80
N LEU A 17 2.11 -1.77 5.58
CA LEU A 17 2.06 -2.38 4.24
C LEU A 17 0.72 -2.12 3.54
N TRP A 18 -0.39 -2.30 4.26
CA TRP A 18 -1.73 -1.99 3.75
C TRP A 18 -1.82 -0.51 3.35
N THR A 19 -1.29 0.39 4.18
CA THR A 19 -1.32 1.83 3.91
C THR A 19 -0.50 2.16 2.66
N GLU A 20 0.71 1.60 2.54
CA GLU A 20 1.60 1.82 1.39
C GLU A 20 0.97 1.31 0.09
N ARG A 21 0.42 0.09 0.10
CA ARG A 21 -0.27 -0.49 -1.06
C ARG A 21 -1.44 0.38 -1.52
N ASN A 22 -2.30 0.79 -0.58
CA ASN A 22 -3.48 1.57 -0.92
C ASN A 22 -3.12 3.01 -1.32
N ALA A 23 -2.05 3.61 -0.79
CA ALA A 23 -1.58 4.93 -1.24
C ALA A 23 -1.18 4.92 -2.74
N ILE A 24 -0.57 3.83 -3.23
CA ILE A 24 -0.24 3.66 -4.66
C ILE A 24 -1.52 3.65 -5.50
N PHE A 25 -2.55 2.90 -5.09
CA PHE A 25 -3.83 2.85 -5.79
C PHE A 25 -4.59 4.18 -5.73
N LYS A 26 -4.58 4.87 -4.58
CA LYS A 26 -5.18 6.19 -4.45
C LYS A 26 -4.55 7.20 -5.41
N ALA A 27 -3.21 7.21 -5.48
CA ALA A 27 -2.48 8.08 -6.40
C ALA A 27 -2.77 7.76 -7.87
N GLY A 28 -3.06 6.49 -8.19
CA GLY A 28 -3.49 6.06 -9.52
C GLY A 28 -4.97 6.32 -9.84
N GLY A 29 -5.77 6.80 -8.88
CA GLY A 29 -7.18 7.11 -9.08
C GLY A 29 -8.15 5.95 -8.79
N TYR A 30 -7.76 4.97 -7.97
CA TYR A 30 -8.66 3.88 -7.59
C TYR A 30 -9.81 4.34 -6.67
N CYS A 31 -11.00 3.83 -6.93
CA CYS A 31 -12.20 4.00 -6.11
C CYS A 31 -12.31 2.86 -5.10
N PHE A 32 -12.06 3.15 -3.82
CA PHE A 32 -12.12 2.16 -2.76
C PHE A 32 -13.56 1.72 -2.47
N ARG A 33 -13.74 0.43 -2.19
CA ARG A 33 -15.05 -0.17 -1.89
C ARG A 33 -15.25 -0.52 -0.42
N THR A 34 -14.17 -0.71 0.33
CA THR A 34 -14.26 -1.08 1.74
C THR A 34 -14.43 0.16 2.62
N PRO A 35 -15.27 0.12 3.68
CA PRO A 35 -15.43 1.25 4.59
C PRO A 35 -14.12 1.73 5.22
N GLN A 36 -13.21 0.81 5.53
CA GLN A 36 -11.89 1.14 6.08
C GLN A 36 -11.05 1.97 5.11
N ALA A 37 -10.92 1.54 3.86
CA ALA A 37 -10.12 2.26 2.86
C ALA A 37 -10.77 3.59 2.45
N ILE A 38 -12.11 3.64 2.36
CA ILE A 38 -12.84 4.89 2.12
C ILE A 38 -12.60 5.89 3.26
N ARG A 39 -12.62 5.45 4.53
CA ARG A 39 -12.32 6.33 5.68
C ARG A 39 -10.87 6.82 5.68
N ALA A 40 -9.92 5.97 5.28
CA ALA A 40 -8.50 6.31 5.29
C ALA A 40 -8.06 7.19 4.12
N PHE A 41 -8.59 6.96 2.91
CA PHE A 41 -8.10 7.59 1.67
C PHE A 41 -9.16 8.41 0.93
N GLY A 42 -10.44 8.14 1.16
CA GLY A 42 -11.56 8.75 0.46
C GLY A 42 -11.64 8.41 -1.04
N ASN A 43 -12.80 8.69 -1.64
CA ASN A 43 -13.06 8.47 -3.07
C ASN A 43 -13.18 9.77 -3.87
N ALA A 44 -12.90 10.92 -3.27
CA ALA A 44 -12.88 12.17 -4.02
C ALA A 44 -11.88 12.07 -5.20
N GLY A 45 -12.38 12.33 -6.41
CA GLY A 45 -11.59 12.35 -7.65
C GLY A 45 -11.09 10.99 -8.15
N CYS A 46 -11.60 9.87 -7.65
CA CYS A 46 -11.25 8.55 -8.20
C CYS A 46 -11.94 8.33 -9.56
N GLN A 47 -11.37 7.44 -10.38
CA GLN A 47 -11.78 7.18 -11.77
C GLN A 47 -11.92 5.71 -12.12
N TYR A 48 -11.29 4.81 -11.35
CA TYR A 48 -11.21 3.38 -11.68
C TYR A 48 -11.78 2.54 -10.55
N ASP A 49 -12.78 1.72 -10.85
CA ASP A 49 -13.40 0.81 -9.89
C ASP A 49 -12.70 -0.55 -9.79
N ASP A 50 -11.75 -0.84 -10.69
CA ASP A 50 -10.92 -2.05 -10.71
C ASP A 50 -9.43 -1.70 -10.61
N GLU A 51 -8.72 -2.33 -9.66
CA GLU A 51 -7.27 -2.18 -9.47
C GLU A 51 -6.44 -2.57 -10.72
N ALA A 52 -6.98 -3.46 -11.57
CA ALA A 52 -6.34 -3.84 -12.83
C ALA A 52 -6.33 -2.68 -13.84
N GLU A 53 -7.37 -1.85 -13.85
CA GLU A 53 -7.54 -0.73 -14.78
C GLU A 53 -6.76 0.53 -14.37
N VAL A 54 -6.36 0.61 -13.10
CA VAL A 54 -5.56 1.74 -12.59
C VAL A 54 -4.23 1.84 -13.37
N PRO A 55 -3.91 3.00 -13.98
CA PRO A 55 -2.74 3.19 -14.85
C PRO A 55 -1.44 3.33 -14.04
N LEU A 56 -1.10 2.30 -13.27
CA LEU A 56 0.15 2.22 -12.52
C LEU A 56 1.33 1.94 -13.45
N SER A 57 2.45 2.64 -13.23
CA SER A 57 3.72 2.33 -13.88
C SER A 57 4.21 0.92 -13.52
N ALA A 58 5.11 0.37 -14.35
CA ALA A 58 5.73 -0.93 -14.08
C ALA A 58 6.38 -1.00 -12.68
N ARG A 59 7.06 0.08 -12.26
CA ARG A 59 7.69 0.16 -10.93
C ARG A 59 6.67 0.12 -9.79
N GLN A 60 5.53 0.80 -9.94
CA GLN A 60 4.45 0.76 -8.95
C GLN A 60 3.81 -0.63 -8.88
N ARG A 61 3.59 -1.30 -10.02
CA ARG A 61 3.09 -2.69 -10.06
C ARG A 61 4.05 -3.64 -9.34
N GLU A 62 5.35 -3.52 -9.58
CA GLU A 62 6.37 -4.29 -8.87
C GLU A 62 6.37 -4.02 -7.36
N GLN A 63 6.24 -2.75 -6.95
CA GLN A 63 6.17 -2.38 -5.54
C GLN A 63 4.94 -3.00 -4.87
N VAL A 64 3.76 -2.92 -5.49
CA VAL A 64 2.53 -3.57 -4.99
C VAL A 64 2.73 -5.08 -4.87
N ALA A 65 3.39 -5.73 -5.85
CA ALA A 65 3.66 -7.16 -5.79
C ALA A 65 4.61 -7.55 -4.64
N ARG A 66 5.63 -6.71 -4.36
CA ARG A 66 6.51 -6.89 -3.20
C ARG A 66 5.75 -6.73 -1.89
N ILE A 67 4.94 -5.68 -1.76
CA ILE A 67 4.11 -5.43 -0.57
C ILE A 67 3.18 -6.61 -0.30
N ARG A 68 2.43 -7.08 -1.32
CA ARG A 68 1.55 -8.26 -1.19
C ARG A 68 2.29 -9.53 -0.79
N THR A 69 3.56 -9.66 -1.17
CA THR A 69 4.39 -10.79 -0.75
C THR A 69 4.76 -10.67 0.72
N SER A 70 5.14 -9.49 1.19
CA SER A 70 5.36 -9.22 2.61
C SER A 70 4.09 -9.38 3.45
N GLU A 71 2.95 -8.88 2.99
CA GLU A 71 1.64 -9.04 3.66
C GLU A 71 1.31 -10.53 3.86
N ARG A 72 1.53 -11.36 2.83
CA ARG A 72 1.34 -12.81 2.92
C ARG A 72 2.30 -13.47 3.90
N SER A 73 3.59 -13.11 3.87
CA SER A 73 4.59 -13.66 4.79
C SER A 73 4.32 -13.32 6.25
N LEU A 74 3.68 -12.18 6.51
CA LEU A 74 3.28 -11.72 7.85
C LEU A 74 1.88 -12.21 8.26
N GLY A 75 1.14 -12.88 7.37
CA GLY A 75 -0.23 -13.33 7.64
C GLY A 75 -1.24 -12.18 7.80
N CYS A 76 -1.02 -11.05 7.13
CA CYS A 76 -1.92 -9.90 7.19
C CYS A 76 -3.29 -10.24 6.59
N THR A 77 -4.35 -9.76 7.22
CA THR A 77 -5.70 -9.90 6.68
C THR A 77 -5.95 -8.84 5.59
N PRO A 78 -6.54 -9.21 4.44
CA PRO A 78 -6.81 -8.30 3.33
C PRO A 78 -7.78 -7.15 3.66
#